data_AF-A0A849N1R1-F1
#
_entry.id   AF-A0A849N1R1-F1
#
_cell.length_a   1.000
_cell.length_b   1.000
_cell.length_c   1.000
_cell.angle_alpha   90.00
_cell.angle_beta   90.00
_cell.angle_gamma   90.00
#
_symmetry.space_group_name_H-M   'P 1'
#
loop_
_entity.id
_entity.type
_entity.pdbx_description
1 polymer ?
#
loop_
_entity_poly.entity_id
_entity_poly.type
_entity_poly.pdbx_seq_one_letter_code
_entity_poly.pdbx_strand_id
1 'polypeptide(L)'
;MPVYRFGSGDDVFGTTYEGDWTGTIVYAGAGADTITLGFKPPGGFTPYAVNYSIAFGEAGKDTLSAIGTGNWLLGGAGADLITVTGTGNSAFGEAGDDHLVAEGYGYHLSRYSFIYEATNNQLIGGAGSDLLESRSTPAMQSGYAYTDHGVAGTIMTGGPGQDSFLLRNASDLIVANDADGLISQGDIFHGVIDEIIDYQAGERVDIGAASRLDAVALSTGPLHLPNPSNGGTPVPASEAHKHPVLADGSYASYRGDITAAGEFTVSQAGHDLLVVYDAADTIDAPLYQGAVALHGITDANQVLFA
;
A
#
# COMPACT_ATOMS: atom_id res chain seq x y z
N MET A 1 -5.18 24.46 14.45
CA MET A 1 -4.66 24.14 13.12
C MET A 1 -4.45 25.46 12.38
N PRO A 2 -3.20 25.82 12.04
CA PRO A 2 -2.92 26.97 11.21
C PRO A 2 -3.56 26.81 9.83
N VAL A 3 -3.92 27.93 9.20
CA VAL A 3 -4.56 27.95 7.88
C VAL A 3 -3.83 28.93 6.98
N TYR A 4 -3.40 28.44 5.81
CA TYR A 4 -2.71 29.21 4.77
C TYR A 4 -3.59 29.26 3.53
N ARG A 5 -3.64 30.42 2.89
CA ARG A 5 -4.41 30.64 1.66
C ARG A 5 -3.54 31.40 0.67
N PHE A 6 -3.40 30.82 -0.49
CA PHE A 6 -2.66 31.35 -1.61
C PHE A 6 -3.63 31.89 -2.66
N GLY A 7 -3.08 32.52 -3.68
CA GLY A 7 -3.83 33.37 -4.61
C GLY A 7 -3.89 32.74 -5.99
N SER A 8 -3.72 33.57 -7.00
CA SER A 8 -3.40 33.11 -8.34
C SER A 8 -1.90 33.21 -8.56
N GLY A 9 -1.27 32.17 -9.07
CA GLY A 9 0.16 32.07 -9.34
C GLY A 9 0.70 30.72 -8.88
N ASP A 10 1.91 30.38 -9.32
CA ASP A 10 2.59 29.17 -8.87
C ASP A 10 3.20 29.42 -7.48
N ASP A 11 2.61 28.82 -6.45
CA ASP A 11 2.94 29.02 -5.05
C ASP A 11 3.69 27.81 -4.46
N VAL A 12 4.53 28.07 -3.44
CA VAL A 12 5.31 27.03 -2.75
C VAL A 12 5.08 27.14 -1.25
N PHE A 13 4.63 26.06 -0.63
CA PHE A 13 4.44 25.95 0.82
C PHE A 13 5.13 24.72 1.37
N GLY A 14 5.79 24.87 2.52
CA GLY A 14 6.41 23.77 3.24
C GLY A 14 6.38 23.99 4.74
N THR A 15 5.99 22.96 5.50
CA THR A 15 6.15 22.98 6.96
C THR A 15 7.60 22.68 7.35
N THR A 16 8.16 23.36 8.35
CA THR A 16 9.52 23.10 8.86
C THR A 16 9.52 22.38 10.20
N TYR A 17 10.66 21.80 10.57
CA TYR A 17 10.90 20.88 11.70
C TYR A 17 10.40 21.33 13.08
N GLU A 18 10.19 22.62 13.33
CA GLU A 18 9.93 23.12 14.68
C GLU A 18 8.50 23.64 14.87
N GLY A 19 7.60 22.79 15.35
CA GLY A 19 6.42 23.22 16.11
C GLY A 19 5.05 22.75 15.60
N ASP A 20 4.94 22.34 14.34
CA ASP A 20 3.65 22.01 13.73
C ASP A 20 3.24 20.54 13.95
N TRP A 21 3.32 20.04 15.18
CA TRP A 21 2.67 18.77 15.56
C TRP A 21 1.13 18.82 15.41
N THR A 22 0.59 20.00 15.17
CA THR A 22 -0.81 20.25 14.90
C THR A 22 -1.03 20.33 13.40
N GLY A 23 -1.98 19.53 12.88
CA GLY A 23 -2.33 19.56 11.46
C GLY A 23 -2.49 20.96 10.88
N THR A 24 -2.04 21.14 9.65
CA THR A 24 -2.09 22.40 8.90
C THR A 24 -3.16 22.30 7.83
N ILE A 25 -3.87 23.40 7.54
CA ILE A 25 -4.76 23.48 6.39
C ILE A 25 -4.17 24.44 5.36
N VAL A 26 -3.99 24.01 4.12
CA VAL A 26 -3.46 24.82 3.02
C VAL A 26 -4.44 24.84 1.86
N TYR A 27 -4.75 26.04 1.34
CA TYR A 27 -5.48 26.25 0.10
C TYR A 27 -4.51 26.92 -0.89
N ALA A 28 -4.14 26.21 -1.96
CA ALA A 28 -3.09 26.63 -2.89
C ALA A 28 -3.59 27.63 -3.95
N GLY A 29 -4.89 27.61 -4.28
CA GLY A 29 -5.50 28.59 -5.16
C GLY A 29 -5.46 28.16 -6.62
N ALA A 30 -4.99 29.04 -7.50
CA ALA A 30 -4.91 28.71 -8.92
C ALA A 30 -3.47 28.86 -9.40
N GLY A 31 -2.90 27.84 -10.03
CA GLY A 31 -1.50 27.84 -10.42
C GLY A 31 -0.95 26.42 -10.48
N ALA A 32 0.34 26.28 -10.74
CA ALA A 32 1.03 25.02 -10.51
C ALA A 32 1.74 25.08 -9.17
N ASP A 33 1.10 24.55 -8.13
CA ASP A 33 1.54 24.74 -6.75
C ASP A 33 2.37 23.57 -6.24
N THR A 34 3.25 23.83 -5.27
CA THR A 34 4.03 22.81 -4.59
C THR A 34 3.83 22.89 -3.09
N ILE A 35 3.12 21.92 -2.52
CA ILE A 35 2.77 21.87 -1.11
C ILE A 35 3.43 20.65 -0.46
N THR A 36 4.25 20.88 0.56
CA THR A 36 4.91 19.82 1.34
C THR A 36 4.51 19.92 2.82
N LEU A 37 3.78 18.91 3.28
CA LEU A 37 3.32 18.79 4.66
C LEU A 37 4.12 17.70 5.37
N GLY A 38 4.65 18.02 6.54
CA GLY A 38 5.53 17.11 7.26
C GLY A 38 6.96 17.15 6.75
N PHE A 39 7.86 16.67 7.60
CA PHE A 39 9.29 16.72 7.37
C PHE A 39 9.93 15.36 7.64
N LYS A 40 10.80 14.94 6.72
CA LYS A 40 11.71 13.80 6.91
C LYS A 40 13.11 14.34 7.20
N PRO A 41 13.61 14.25 8.45
CA PRO A 41 14.97 14.68 8.76
C PRO A 41 16.02 13.93 7.93
N PRO A 42 17.08 14.61 7.46
CA PRO A 42 18.24 13.94 6.91
C PRO A 42 18.83 12.97 7.94
N GLY A 43 18.76 11.66 7.64
CA GLY A 43 19.44 10.62 8.43
C GLY A 43 18.74 10.14 9.70
N GLY A 44 17.46 10.43 9.93
CA GLY A 44 16.79 10.03 11.17
C GLY A 44 15.30 9.80 11.03
N PHE A 45 14.88 8.61 11.43
CA PHE A 45 13.50 8.19 11.61
C PHE A 45 12.88 8.91 12.82
N THR A 46 11.88 9.77 12.60
CA THR A 46 11.11 10.39 13.69
C THR A 46 9.68 9.84 13.67
N PRO A 47 9.28 9.00 14.65
CA PRO A 47 7.98 8.31 14.67
C PRO A 47 6.77 9.23 14.95
N TYR A 48 6.90 10.55 14.76
CA TYR A 48 5.90 11.53 15.17
C TYR A 48 5.57 12.55 14.07
N ALA A 49 5.82 12.25 12.79
CA ALA A 49 5.53 13.17 11.68
C ALA A 49 4.05 13.65 11.67
N VAL A 50 3.82 14.84 11.10
CA VAL A 50 2.55 15.61 11.18
C VAL A 50 1.30 14.74 11.06
N ASN A 51 0.35 15.00 11.95
CA ASN A 51 -0.92 14.31 11.96
C ASN A 51 -2.05 15.24 11.54
N TYR A 52 -2.93 14.74 10.67
CA TYR A 52 -4.19 15.39 10.34
C TYR A 52 -4.06 16.75 9.64
N SER A 53 -3.10 16.89 8.72
CA SER A 53 -3.03 18.05 7.83
C SER A 53 -3.92 17.86 6.60
N ILE A 54 -4.36 18.97 6.03
CA ILE A 54 -5.18 19.01 4.82
C ILE A 54 -4.55 19.98 3.83
N ALA A 55 -4.34 19.58 2.58
CA ALA A 55 -4.03 20.50 1.50
C ALA A 55 -5.02 20.34 0.35
N PHE A 56 -5.38 21.49 -0.22
CA PHE A 56 -6.16 21.62 -1.44
C PHE A 56 -5.24 22.26 -2.50
N GLY A 57 -4.94 21.55 -3.59
CA GLY A 57 -4.27 22.10 -4.78
C GLY A 57 -5.18 23.07 -5.53
N GLU A 58 -6.48 22.78 -5.52
CA GLU A 58 -7.55 23.58 -6.12
C GLU A 58 -7.51 23.58 -7.66
N ALA A 59 -6.84 24.50 -8.34
CA ALA A 59 -6.88 24.53 -9.81
C ALA A 59 -5.50 24.69 -10.43
N GLY A 60 -5.10 23.72 -11.26
CA GLY A 60 -3.89 23.78 -12.06
C GLY A 60 -3.15 22.45 -12.03
N LYS A 61 -1.83 22.48 -11.94
CA LYS A 61 -1.05 21.23 -11.94
C LYS A 61 -0.18 21.22 -10.70
N ASP A 62 -0.68 20.56 -9.67
CA ASP A 62 -0.13 20.67 -8.34
C ASP A 62 0.74 19.47 -7.99
N THR A 63 1.70 19.73 -7.10
CA THR A 63 2.51 18.69 -6.47
C THR A 63 2.30 18.77 -4.97
N LEU A 64 1.54 17.80 -4.45
CA LEU A 64 1.17 17.72 -3.04
C LEU A 64 1.92 16.56 -2.39
N SER A 65 2.50 16.79 -1.22
CA SER A 65 3.12 15.70 -0.46
C SER A 65 2.87 15.82 1.03
N ALA A 66 2.66 14.67 1.69
CA ALA A 66 2.48 14.59 3.13
C ALA A 66 3.23 13.40 3.73
N ILE A 67 3.86 13.61 4.89
CA ILE A 67 4.52 12.55 5.67
C ILE A 67 3.91 12.50 7.07
N GLY A 68 3.39 11.35 7.49
CA GLY A 68 2.84 11.12 8.82
C GLY A 68 1.57 10.29 8.81
N THR A 69 0.66 10.57 9.74
CA THR A 69 -0.59 9.82 9.88
C THR A 69 -1.82 10.70 9.65
N GLY A 70 -2.82 10.18 8.92
CA GLY A 70 -4.12 10.84 8.87
C GLY A 70 -4.19 12.12 8.02
N ASN A 71 -3.26 12.34 7.09
CA ASN A 71 -3.25 13.54 6.23
C ASN A 71 -4.20 13.38 5.03
N TRP A 72 -4.77 14.49 4.57
CA TRP A 72 -5.72 14.56 3.46
C TRP A 72 -5.16 15.49 2.38
N LEU A 73 -4.88 14.97 1.20
CA LEU A 73 -4.40 15.77 0.07
C LEU A 73 -5.43 15.68 -1.06
N LEU A 74 -5.92 16.84 -1.50
CA LEU A 74 -6.92 16.96 -2.56
C LEU A 74 -6.28 17.75 -3.70
N GLY A 75 -6.11 17.13 -4.86
CA GLY A 75 -5.53 17.74 -6.06
C GLY A 75 -6.42 18.86 -6.57
N GLY A 76 -7.65 18.51 -6.93
CA GLY A 76 -8.63 19.46 -7.41
C GLY A 76 -8.80 19.31 -8.90
N ALA A 77 -8.75 20.43 -9.64
CA ALA A 77 -8.88 20.41 -11.08
C ALA A 77 -7.52 20.51 -11.75
N GLY A 78 -7.15 19.49 -12.52
CA GLY A 78 -6.00 19.44 -13.40
C GLY A 78 -5.24 18.13 -13.28
N ALA A 79 -3.93 18.14 -13.53
CA ALA A 79 -3.16 16.89 -13.61
C ALA A 79 -2.10 16.87 -12.51
N ASP A 80 -2.48 16.33 -11.36
CA ASP A 80 -1.77 16.50 -10.10
C ASP A 80 -0.86 15.31 -9.79
N LEU A 81 0.17 15.59 -8.98
CA LEU A 81 1.04 14.58 -8.38
C LEU A 81 0.86 14.63 -6.87
N ILE A 82 0.34 13.56 -6.28
CA ILE A 82 0.01 13.50 -4.86
C ILE A 82 0.75 12.33 -4.20
N THR A 83 1.64 12.62 -3.25
CA THR A 83 2.40 11.61 -2.53
C THR A 83 2.08 11.62 -1.04
N VAL A 84 1.60 10.50 -0.50
CA VAL A 84 1.40 10.31 0.93
C VAL A 84 2.34 9.23 1.48
N THR A 85 3.04 9.54 2.56
CA THR A 85 3.99 8.63 3.21
C THR A 85 3.59 8.41 4.66
N GLY A 86 3.44 7.15 5.09
CA GLY A 86 3.01 6.79 6.45
C GLY A 86 1.74 5.94 6.43
N THR A 87 0.82 6.16 7.38
CA THR A 87 -0.40 5.34 7.55
C THR A 87 -1.66 6.20 7.64
N GLY A 88 -2.80 5.66 7.23
CA GLY A 88 -4.09 6.32 7.38
C GLY A 88 -4.25 7.63 6.60
N ASN A 89 -3.43 7.89 5.58
CA ASN A 89 -3.53 9.09 4.77
C ASN A 89 -4.51 8.89 3.62
N SER A 90 -5.14 9.97 3.14
CA SER A 90 -6.03 9.95 1.98
C SER A 90 -5.53 10.94 0.92
N ALA A 91 -5.41 10.47 -0.31
CA ALA A 91 -5.09 11.27 -1.48
C ALA A 91 -6.26 11.19 -2.47
N PHE A 92 -6.69 12.34 -2.97
CA PHE A 92 -7.79 12.50 -3.91
C PHE A 92 -7.27 13.29 -5.11
N GLY A 93 -7.29 12.70 -6.32
CA GLY A 93 -6.97 13.43 -7.56
C GLY A 93 -8.06 14.43 -7.91
N GLU A 94 -9.31 13.98 -7.79
CA GLU A 94 -10.54 14.71 -8.12
C GLU A 94 -10.81 14.81 -9.63
N ALA A 95 -10.34 15.82 -10.36
CA ALA A 95 -10.68 15.99 -11.77
C ALA A 95 -9.46 16.26 -12.65
N GLY A 96 -9.18 15.32 -13.55
CA GLY A 96 -8.10 15.34 -14.53
C GLY A 96 -7.26 14.07 -14.41
N ASP A 97 -6.14 14.00 -15.13
CA ASP A 97 -5.33 12.77 -15.17
C ASP A 97 -4.24 12.84 -14.08
N ASP A 98 -4.48 12.19 -12.95
CA ASP A 98 -3.69 12.35 -11.74
C ASP A 98 -2.72 11.18 -11.49
N HIS A 99 -1.62 11.46 -10.76
CA HIS A 99 -0.70 10.44 -10.26
C HIS A 99 -0.67 10.46 -8.74
N LEU A 100 -1.23 9.42 -8.14
CA LEU A 100 -1.34 9.26 -6.70
C LEU A 100 -0.36 8.18 -6.23
N VAL A 101 0.43 8.48 -5.21
CA VAL A 101 1.44 7.56 -4.66
C VAL A 101 1.24 7.41 -3.15
N ALA A 102 1.04 6.17 -2.70
CA ALA A 102 1.05 5.80 -1.29
C ALA A 102 2.33 5.04 -0.93
N GLU A 103 3.13 5.60 -0.04
CA GLU A 103 4.28 4.94 0.57
C GLU A 103 3.91 4.51 2.00
N GLY A 104 3.29 3.33 2.11
CA GLY A 104 2.89 2.73 3.37
C GLY A 104 4.07 2.18 4.18
N TYR A 105 4.07 2.45 5.50
CA TYR A 105 4.97 1.79 6.45
C TYR A 105 4.16 1.00 7.48
N GLY A 106 4.30 -0.33 7.47
CA GLY A 106 3.79 -1.17 8.57
C GLY A 106 4.69 -1.01 9.80
N TYR A 107 4.35 -0.11 10.72
CA TYR A 107 5.08 0.02 12.00
C TYR A 107 4.51 -0.93 13.05
N HIS A 108 5.14 -2.09 13.21
CA HIS A 108 4.99 -2.94 14.39
C HIS A 108 6.29 -2.90 15.23
N LEU A 109 6.55 -1.78 15.93
CA LEU A 109 7.64 -1.75 16.91
C LEU A 109 7.19 -2.39 18.22
N SER A 110 7.51 -3.68 18.38
CA SER A 110 7.26 -4.42 19.61
C SER A 110 8.07 -3.89 20.80
N ARG A 111 7.36 -3.33 21.79
CA ARG A 111 7.50 -3.47 23.27
C ARG A 111 6.93 -2.27 24.03
N TYR A 112 6.76 -1.11 23.37
CA TYR A 112 6.20 0.09 23.99
C TYR A 112 5.27 0.90 23.07
N SER A 113 4.98 0.40 21.86
CA SER A 113 4.07 1.11 20.95
C SER A 113 2.64 0.87 21.38
N PHE A 114 2.01 1.91 21.94
CA PHE A 114 0.56 2.02 21.94
C PHE A 114 0.11 1.89 20.48
N ILE A 115 -0.84 0.99 20.27
CA ILE A 115 -1.48 0.67 19.01
C ILE A 115 -1.95 1.99 18.38
N TYR A 116 -1.20 2.49 17.39
CA TYR A 116 -1.86 3.18 16.29
C TYR A 116 -2.23 2.05 15.36
N GLU A 117 -3.52 1.74 15.29
CA GLU A 117 -4.07 0.82 14.29
C GLU A 117 -3.48 1.26 12.95
N ALA A 118 -2.66 0.40 12.33
CA ALA A 118 -2.16 0.67 10.99
C ALA A 118 -3.40 0.75 10.10
N THR A 119 -3.83 1.96 9.81
CA THR A 119 -4.97 2.25 8.96
C THR A 119 -4.47 2.34 7.53
N ASN A 120 -5.27 1.84 6.59
CA ASN A 120 -4.92 1.87 5.18
C ASN A 120 -4.70 3.30 4.71
N ASN A 121 -3.70 3.51 3.86
CA ASN A 121 -3.72 4.70 3.00
C ASN A 121 -4.83 4.51 1.96
N GLN A 122 -5.42 5.62 1.53
CA GLN A 122 -6.46 5.65 0.52
C GLN A 122 -5.99 6.49 -0.67
N LEU A 123 -6.06 5.93 -1.87
CA LEU A 123 -5.86 6.65 -3.11
C LEU A 123 -7.17 6.64 -3.89
N ILE A 124 -7.69 7.81 -4.22
CA ILE A 124 -8.95 7.98 -4.94
C ILE A 124 -8.64 8.85 -6.16
N GLY A 125 -8.63 8.26 -7.35
CA GLY A 125 -8.30 8.96 -8.60
C GLY A 125 -9.30 10.07 -8.87
N GLY A 126 -10.54 9.68 -9.16
CA GLY A 126 -11.62 10.61 -9.44
C GLY A 126 -12.02 10.51 -10.91
N ALA A 127 -12.23 11.65 -11.56
CA ALA A 127 -12.58 11.69 -12.97
C ALA A 127 -11.33 11.96 -13.82
N GLY A 128 -10.94 11.01 -14.66
CA GLY A 128 -9.71 11.13 -15.43
C GLY A 128 -9.18 9.77 -15.87
N SER A 129 -7.96 9.69 -16.35
CA SER A 129 -7.23 8.42 -16.45
C SER A 129 -6.07 8.46 -15.47
N ASP A 130 -6.30 7.92 -14.29
CA ASP A 130 -5.43 8.10 -13.14
C ASP A 130 -4.40 6.97 -13.02
N LEU A 131 -3.26 7.30 -12.44
CA LEU A 131 -2.24 6.35 -12.03
C LEU A 131 -2.21 6.27 -10.50
N LEU A 132 -2.64 5.14 -9.94
CA LEU A 132 -2.64 4.88 -8.51
C LEU A 132 -1.51 3.91 -8.17
N GLU A 133 -0.50 4.38 -7.45
CA GLU A 133 0.72 3.64 -7.13
C GLU A 133 0.83 3.34 -5.63
N SER A 134 0.95 2.05 -5.28
CA SER A 134 1.18 1.60 -3.92
C SER A 134 2.58 1.04 -3.75
N ARG A 135 3.30 1.54 -2.74
CA ARG A 135 4.66 1.12 -2.33
C ARG A 135 4.68 0.73 -0.85
N SER A 136 3.69 -0.05 -0.43
CA SER A 136 3.57 -0.46 0.97
C SER A 136 4.59 -1.54 1.31
N THR A 137 5.46 -1.27 2.29
CA THR A 137 6.38 -2.28 2.83
C THR A 137 6.17 -2.40 4.34
N PRO A 138 6.20 -3.60 4.92
CA PRO A 138 6.37 -3.72 6.36
C PRO A 138 7.74 -3.12 6.69
N ALA A 139 7.81 -2.25 7.70
CA ALA A 139 9.08 -1.66 8.11
C ALA A 139 9.95 -2.77 8.75
N MET A 140 10.68 -3.53 7.93
CA MET A 140 11.52 -4.65 8.36
C MET A 140 12.83 -4.21 9.05
N GLN A 141 12.86 -3.02 9.68
CA GLN A 141 14.11 -2.47 10.19
C GLN A 141 14.57 -3.07 11.54
N SER A 142 13.79 -3.98 12.15
CA SER A 142 14.17 -4.55 13.45
C SER A 142 13.92 -6.06 13.60
N GLY A 143 13.98 -6.83 12.51
CA GLY A 143 14.10 -8.30 12.57
C GLY A 143 12.96 -9.04 13.30
N TYR A 144 11.81 -8.39 13.45
CA TYR A 144 10.58 -8.90 14.01
C TYR A 144 9.42 -8.23 13.28
N ALA A 145 8.95 -8.86 12.21
CA ALA A 145 7.66 -8.54 11.62
C ALA A 145 6.94 -9.86 11.31
N TYR A 146 6.86 -10.73 12.33
CA TYR A 146 5.86 -11.78 12.35
C TYR A 146 4.57 -11.09 12.76
N THR A 147 3.77 -10.69 11.78
CA THR A 147 2.37 -10.42 12.08
C THR A 147 1.63 -11.70 11.69
N ASP A 148 1.29 -12.50 12.69
CA ASP A 148 0.24 -13.53 12.64
C ASP A 148 -1.17 -12.93 12.38
N HIS A 149 -1.20 -11.66 11.95
CA HIS A 149 -2.33 -10.80 11.75
C HIS A 149 -2.10 -9.99 10.47
N GLY A 150 -3.18 -9.69 9.75
CA GLY A 150 -3.10 -8.84 8.57
C GLY A 150 -2.58 -7.43 8.89
N VAL A 151 -1.84 -6.84 7.94
CA VAL A 151 -1.40 -5.45 7.98
C VAL A 151 -2.10 -4.68 6.87
N ALA A 152 -2.56 -3.47 7.18
CA ALA A 152 -3.18 -2.61 6.19
C ALA A 152 -2.23 -2.31 5.01
N GLY A 153 -2.65 -2.68 3.80
CA GLY A 153 -2.10 -2.14 2.55
C GLY A 153 -2.73 -0.81 2.17
N THR A 154 -2.67 -0.48 0.89
CA THR A 154 -3.33 0.69 0.30
C THR A 154 -4.68 0.29 -0.27
N ILE A 155 -5.72 1.08 0.02
CA ILE A 155 -7.03 0.96 -0.63
C ILE A 155 -7.07 1.95 -1.80
N MET A 156 -7.42 1.47 -2.98
CA MET A 156 -7.44 2.24 -4.23
C MET A 156 -8.83 2.23 -4.84
N THR A 157 -9.25 3.39 -5.34
CA THR A 157 -10.49 3.59 -6.09
C THR A 157 -10.16 4.44 -7.31
N GLY A 158 -10.32 3.89 -8.51
CA GLY A 158 -10.03 4.61 -9.76
C GLY A 158 -11.04 5.72 -10.00
N GLY A 159 -12.33 5.36 -9.99
CA GLY A 159 -13.42 6.27 -10.33
C GLY A 159 -13.79 6.23 -11.82
N PRO A 160 -14.45 7.28 -12.34
CA PRO A 160 -14.75 7.37 -13.77
C PRO A 160 -13.49 7.58 -14.61
N GLY A 161 -13.04 6.54 -15.32
CA GLY A 161 -11.78 6.65 -16.06
C GLY A 161 -11.30 5.42 -16.79
N GLN A 162 -10.07 5.50 -17.31
CA GLN A 162 -9.26 4.33 -17.64
C GLN A 162 -8.01 4.35 -16.76
N ASP A 163 -8.17 3.85 -15.55
CA ASP A 163 -7.15 3.96 -14.53
C ASP A 163 -6.11 2.84 -14.63
N SER A 164 -4.96 3.11 -14.04
CA SER A 164 -3.84 2.17 -13.93
C SER A 164 -3.42 2.03 -12.48
N PHE A 165 -3.39 0.80 -11.99
CA PHE A 165 -2.95 0.46 -10.65
C PHE A 165 -1.54 -0.11 -10.71
N LEU A 166 -0.59 0.58 -10.11
CA LEU A 166 0.81 0.22 -10.07
C LEU A 166 1.17 -0.31 -8.69
N LEU A 167 1.36 -1.61 -8.59
CA LEU A 167 1.46 -2.30 -7.31
C LEU A 167 2.90 -2.74 -7.07
N ARG A 168 3.49 -2.18 -6.02
CA ARG A 168 4.87 -2.43 -5.60
C ARG A 168 4.93 -2.73 -4.09
N ASN A 169 3.82 -3.16 -3.50
CA ASN A 169 3.84 -3.66 -2.14
C ASN A 169 4.61 -4.99 -2.08
N ALA A 170 5.28 -5.21 -0.97
CA ALA A 170 6.00 -6.45 -0.71
C ALA A 170 5.96 -6.70 0.79
N SER A 171 5.58 -7.91 1.20
CA SER A 171 5.50 -8.27 2.61
C SER A 171 5.77 -9.75 2.83
N ASP A 172 5.97 -10.07 4.11
CA ASP A 172 6.00 -11.45 4.58
C ASP A 172 4.58 -12.01 4.55
N LEU A 173 4.21 -12.61 3.42
CA LEU A 173 2.89 -13.17 3.20
C LEU A 173 2.82 -14.57 3.82
N ILE A 174 1.98 -14.73 4.83
CA ILE A 174 1.83 -15.96 5.60
C ILE A 174 0.49 -16.61 5.26
N VAL A 175 0.50 -17.92 5.05
CA VAL A 175 -0.68 -18.75 4.88
C VAL A 175 -0.91 -19.57 6.15
N ALA A 176 -2.02 -19.28 6.82
CA ALA A 176 -2.50 -19.99 7.99
C ALA A 176 -3.61 -20.99 7.60
N ASN A 177 -3.92 -21.90 8.53
CA ASN A 177 -4.95 -22.94 8.40
C ASN A 177 -4.72 -23.97 7.28
N ASP A 178 -3.52 -24.00 6.68
CA ASP A 178 -3.18 -24.99 5.66
C ASP A 178 -2.95 -26.40 6.25
N ALA A 179 -3.65 -27.38 5.67
CA ALA A 179 -3.59 -28.79 6.02
C ALA A 179 -2.95 -29.69 4.94
N ASP A 180 -2.71 -29.21 3.73
CA ASP A 180 -2.29 -30.04 2.59
C ASP A 180 -0.99 -29.58 1.90
N GLY A 181 -0.43 -28.44 2.29
CA GLY A 181 0.81 -27.90 1.77
C GLY A 181 0.66 -27.14 0.46
N LEU A 182 -0.58 -26.93 0.01
CA LEU A 182 -0.96 -26.09 -1.12
C LEU A 182 -1.87 -24.97 -0.63
N ILE A 183 -2.05 -23.93 -1.44
CA ILE A 183 -3.08 -22.93 -1.17
C ILE A 183 -4.43 -23.48 -1.66
N SER A 184 -5.35 -23.67 -0.73
CA SER A 184 -6.63 -24.35 -0.92
C SER A 184 -7.77 -23.69 -0.12
N GLN A 185 -8.99 -24.23 -0.26
CA GLN A 185 -10.17 -23.68 0.40
C GLN A 185 -10.04 -23.75 1.93
N GLY A 186 -10.31 -22.61 2.59
CA GLY A 186 -10.24 -22.47 4.04
C GLY A 186 -8.91 -21.92 4.54
N ASP A 187 -7.91 -21.82 3.67
CA ASP A 187 -6.65 -21.16 3.99
C ASP A 187 -6.84 -19.66 4.14
N ILE A 188 -6.00 -19.05 4.98
CA ILE A 188 -6.07 -17.63 5.31
C ILE A 188 -4.72 -16.99 5.02
N PHE A 189 -4.71 -15.99 4.15
CA PHE A 189 -3.55 -15.15 3.92
C PHE A 189 -3.49 -14.02 4.95
N HIS A 190 -2.30 -13.77 5.49
CA HIS A 190 -1.97 -12.62 6.33
C HIS A 190 -0.76 -11.91 5.74
N GLY A 191 -0.84 -10.58 5.58
CA GLY A 191 0.28 -9.78 5.11
C GLY A 191 -0.14 -8.36 4.81
N VAL A 192 0.65 -7.65 4.02
CA VAL A 192 0.24 -6.39 3.40
C VAL A 192 -0.53 -6.73 2.13
N ILE A 193 -1.85 -6.57 2.17
CA ILE A 193 -2.71 -6.78 1.03
C ILE A 193 -3.25 -5.41 0.61
N ASP A 194 -2.90 -4.99 -0.60
CA ASP A 194 -3.51 -3.82 -1.23
C ASP A 194 -4.91 -4.18 -1.73
N GLU A 195 -5.80 -3.20 -1.87
CA GLU A 195 -7.19 -3.43 -2.24
C GLU A 195 -7.60 -2.48 -3.37
N ILE A 196 -8.20 -3.02 -4.43
CA ILE A 196 -8.83 -2.25 -5.51
C ILE A 196 -10.34 -2.45 -5.38
N ILE A 197 -11.07 -1.38 -5.13
CA ILE A 197 -12.48 -1.44 -4.72
C ILE A 197 -13.46 -1.39 -5.90
N ASP A 198 -13.07 -0.78 -7.01
CA ASP A 198 -13.98 -0.46 -8.12
C ASP A 198 -13.44 -0.80 -9.50
N TYR A 199 -12.56 -1.81 -9.60
CA TYR A 199 -11.95 -2.23 -10.86
C TYR A 199 -12.98 -2.34 -12.00
N GLN A 200 -12.70 -1.68 -13.12
CA GLN A 200 -13.52 -1.70 -14.32
C GLN A 200 -12.80 -2.40 -15.47
N ALA A 201 -13.58 -3.09 -16.31
CA ALA A 201 -13.03 -3.81 -17.46
C ALA A 201 -12.30 -2.84 -18.41
N GLY A 202 -11.00 -3.07 -18.60
CA GLY A 202 -10.13 -2.25 -19.46
C GLY A 202 -9.08 -1.46 -18.70
N GLU A 203 -9.24 -1.28 -17.39
CA GLU A 203 -8.22 -0.73 -16.50
C GLU A 203 -7.05 -1.70 -16.35
N ARG A 204 -5.88 -1.15 -16.04
CA ARG A 204 -4.61 -1.92 -15.98
C ARG A 204 -4.18 -2.16 -14.55
N VAL A 205 -3.72 -3.38 -14.26
CA VAL A 205 -3.10 -3.72 -12.99
C VAL A 205 -1.67 -4.21 -13.26
N ASP A 206 -0.69 -3.39 -12.93
CA ASP A 206 0.74 -3.71 -13.06
C ASP A 206 1.27 -4.22 -11.72
N ILE A 207 1.59 -5.52 -11.70
CA ILE A 207 2.21 -6.22 -10.55
C ILE A 207 3.68 -6.58 -10.81
N GLY A 208 4.23 -6.22 -11.97
CA GLY A 208 5.58 -6.61 -12.37
C GLY A 208 5.78 -8.12 -12.55
N ALA A 209 4.70 -8.89 -12.71
CA ALA A 209 4.72 -10.34 -12.85
C ALA A 209 3.82 -10.78 -14.00
N ALA A 210 4.38 -11.49 -14.97
CA ALA A 210 3.70 -11.88 -16.21
C ALA A 210 3.36 -13.39 -16.29
N SER A 211 3.98 -14.21 -15.44
CA SER A 211 3.85 -15.67 -15.51
C SER A 211 2.81 -16.19 -14.52
N ARG A 212 1.62 -16.53 -15.00
CA ARG A 212 0.59 -17.12 -14.13
C ARG A 212 0.91 -18.57 -13.76
N LEU A 213 0.75 -18.90 -12.48
CA LEU A 213 0.79 -20.26 -11.94
C LEU A 213 -0.61 -20.76 -11.63
N ASP A 214 -0.87 -22.03 -11.94
CA ASP A 214 -2.14 -22.70 -11.64
C ASP A 214 -2.24 -23.16 -10.17
N ALA A 215 -1.09 -23.38 -9.54
CA ALA A 215 -0.98 -23.79 -8.15
C ALA A 215 0.32 -23.28 -7.55
N VAL A 216 0.28 -22.92 -6.27
CA VAL A 216 1.46 -22.48 -5.51
C VAL A 216 1.64 -23.41 -4.32
N ALA A 217 2.86 -23.93 -4.20
CA ALA A 217 3.27 -24.71 -3.05
C ALA A 217 3.63 -23.78 -1.89
N LEU A 218 3.49 -24.30 -0.67
CA LEU A 218 3.92 -23.61 0.53
C LEU A 218 5.32 -24.03 0.95
N SER A 219 6.07 -23.10 1.53
CA SER A 219 7.43 -23.34 2.03
C SER A 219 7.46 -24.48 3.05
N THR A 220 8.42 -25.41 2.91
CA THR A 220 8.60 -26.52 3.85
C THR A 220 9.74 -26.25 4.83
N GLY A 221 9.47 -26.43 6.13
CA GLY A 221 10.48 -26.32 7.20
C GLY A 221 10.66 -24.89 7.72
N PRO A 222 11.43 -24.71 8.81
CA PRO A 222 11.67 -23.37 9.36
C PRO A 222 12.48 -22.55 8.35
N LEU A 223 11.85 -21.53 7.75
CA LEU A 223 12.58 -20.54 6.98
C LEU A 223 13.43 -19.73 7.96
N HIS A 224 14.71 -20.04 8.04
CA HIS A 224 15.65 -19.33 8.88
C HIS A 224 16.05 -18.04 8.18
N LEU A 225 15.43 -16.94 8.58
CA LEU A 225 15.94 -15.62 8.27
C LEU A 225 17.19 -15.35 9.11
N PRO A 226 18.35 -15.05 8.50
CA PRO A 226 19.41 -14.39 9.23
C PRO A 226 18.88 -13.00 9.60
N ASN A 227 18.57 -12.78 10.88
CA ASN A 227 18.18 -11.47 11.36
C ASN A 227 19.40 -10.52 11.25
N PRO A 228 19.38 -9.52 10.34
CA PRO A 228 20.51 -8.62 10.17
C PRO A 228 20.71 -7.69 11.39
N SER A 229 19.66 -7.48 12.19
CA SER A 229 19.71 -6.67 13.41
C SER A 229 20.17 -7.44 14.65
N ASN A 230 20.28 -8.77 14.59
CA ASN A 230 20.59 -9.62 15.75
C ASN A 230 21.81 -10.55 15.49
N GLY A 231 22.80 -10.06 14.74
CA GLY A 231 24.07 -10.76 14.52
C GLY A 231 23.96 -12.06 13.71
N GLY A 232 22.92 -12.21 12.88
CA GLY A 232 22.71 -13.42 12.08
C GLY A 232 22.18 -14.62 12.86
N THR A 233 21.71 -14.42 14.10
CA THR A 233 21.03 -15.48 14.86
C THR A 233 19.69 -15.79 14.18
N PRO A 234 19.47 -17.02 13.68
CA PRO A 234 18.19 -17.40 13.09
C PRO A 234 17.09 -17.24 14.12
N VAL A 235 16.04 -16.49 13.80
CA VAL A 235 14.80 -16.58 14.57
C VAL A 235 14.12 -17.86 14.11
N PRO A 236 13.76 -18.80 15.01
CA PRO A 236 13.00 -19.97 14.59
C PRO A 236 11.65 -19.47 14.09
N ALA A 237 11.43 -19.50 12.77
CA ALA A 237 10.07 -19.54 12.25
C ALA A 237 9.42 -20.76 12.93
N SER A 238 8.32 -20.55 13.64
CA SER A 238 7.56 -21.67 14.17
C SER A 238 7.15 -22.56 12.98
N GLU A 239 6.99 -23.87 13.17
CA GLU A 239 6.47 -24.78 12.13
C GLU A 239 5.08 -24.35 11.59
N ALA A 240 4.47 -23.30 12.14
CA ALA A 240 3.17 -22.75 11.75
C ALA A 240 3.23 -21.64 10.68
N HIS A 241 4.41 -21.15 10.26
CA HIS A 241 4.49 -20.08 9.26
C HIS A 241 4.82 -20.68 7.89
N LYS A 242 3.86 -20.65 6.97
CA LYS A 242 3.99 -21.14 5.61
C LYS A 242 3.92 -19.96 4.66
N HIS A 243 4.89 -19.85 3.76
CA HIS A 243 4.94 -18.79 2.76
C HIS A 243 4.61 -19.37 1.39
N PRO A 244 3.89 -18.65 0.52
CA PRO A 244 3.77 -19.06 -0.87
C PRO A 244 5.15 -19.13 -1.52
N VAL A 245 5.37 -20.09 -2.42
CA VAL A 245 6.63 -20.22 -3.16
C VAL A 245 6.37 -19.86 -4.62
N LEU A 246 6.69 -18.62 -4.95
CA LEU A 246 6.63 -18.06 -6.29
C LEU A 246 8.06 -17.97 -6.86
N ALA A 247 8.18 -17.95 -8.17
CA ALA A 247 9.43 -17.57 -8.84
C ALA A 247 9.35 -16.10 -9.29
N ASP A 248 10.51 -15.46 -9.48
CA ASP A 248 10.61 -14.13 -10.09
C ASP A 248 9.67 -13.95 -11.30
N GLY A 249 8.89 -12.87 -11.27
CA GLY A 249 7.96 -12.49 -12.34
C GLY A 249 6.75 -13.41 -12.47
N SER A 250 6.43 -14.20 -11.44
CA SER A 250 5.26 -15.09 -11.41
C SER A 250 4.17 -14.60 -10.45
N TYR A 251 2.94 -14.99 -10.75
CA TYR A 251 1.78 -14.68 -9.92
C TYR A 251 0.78 -15.83 -9.88
N ALA A 252 -0.05 -15.86 -8.85
CA ALA A 252 -1.18 -16.78 -8.73
C ALA A 252 -2.41 -16.03 -8.22
N SER A 253 -3.58 -16.61 -8.48
CA SER A 253 -4.86 -15.97 -8.19
C SER A 253 -5.78 -16.90 -7.41
N TYR A 254 -6.43 -16.40 -6.37
CA TYR A 254 -7.32 -17.16 -5.50
C TYR A 254 -8.64 -16.43 -5.32
N ARG A 255 -9.74 -17.18 -5.38
CA ARG A 255 -11.07 -16.66 -5.05
C ARG A 255 -11.32 -16.76 -3.55
N GLY A 256 -12.00 -15.78 -2.99
CA GLY A 256 -12.23 -15.71 -1.55
C GLY A 256 -12.86 -14.37 -1.15
N ASP A 257 -12.66 -13.98 0.11
CA ASP A 257 -13.17 -12.73 0.65
C ASP A 257 -12.10 -12.05 1.51
N ILE A 258 -12.00 -10.72 1.43
CA ILE A 258 -11.29 -9.94 2.46
C ILE A 258 -12.09 -9.98 3.75
N THR A 259 -11.50 -10.53 4.82
CA THR A 259 -12.18 -10.72 6.11
C THR A 259 -11.75 -9.70 7.16
N ALA A 260 -10.58 -9.10 7.00
CA ALA A 260 -10.05 -7.98 7.77
C ALA A 260 -8.92 -7.30 6.99
N ALA A 261 -8.42 -6.15 7.46
CA ALA A 261 -7.29 -5.47 6.84
C ALA A 261 -6.07 -6.40 6.77
N GLY A 262 -5.57 -6.66 5.56
CA GLY A 262 -4.45 -7.58 5.33
C GLY A 262 -4.78 -9.06 5.53
N GLU A 263 -6.05 -9.44 5.63
CA GLU A 263 -6.50 -10.83 5.75
C GLU A 263 -7.47 -11.24 4.64
N PHE A 264 -7.16 -12.36 3.96
CA PHE A 264 -7.99 -12.91 2.90
C PHE A 264 -8.23 -14.40 3.13
N THR A 265 -9.50 -14.82 3.13
CA THR A 265 -9.88 -16.23 3.29
C THR A 265 -10.21 -16.85 1.94
N VAL A 266 -9.49 -17.90 1.56
CA VAL A 266 -9.71 -18.62 0.29
C VAL A 266 -11.02 -19.39 0.34
N SER A 267 -11.91 -19.12 -0.61
CA SER A 267 -13.24 -19.72 -0.68
C SER A 267 -13.79 -19.73 -2.11
N GLN A 268 -14.33 -20.86 -2.55
CA GLN A 268 -15.00 -20.97 -3.85
C GLN A 268 -16.27 -20.11 -3.94
N ALA A 269 -16.88 -19.78 -2.80
CA ALA A 269 -18.08 -18.98 -2.73
C ALA A 269 -17.80 -17.47 -2.61
N GLY A 270 -16.54 -17.09 -2.37
CA GLY A 270 -16.18 -15.70 -2.10
C GLY A 270 -16.41 -14.77 -3.29
N HIS A 271 -16.40 -13.48 -3.03
CA HIS A 271 -16.76 -12.44 -3.99
C HIS A 271 -15.56 -11.68 -4.56
N ASP A 272 -14.38 -11.93 -4.01
CA ASP A 272 -13.16 -11.20 -4.32
C ASP A 272 -12.09 -12.12 -4.91
N LEU A 273 -11.13 -11.48 -5.59
CA LEU A 273 -9.98 -12.12 -6.21
C LEU A 273 -8.72 -11.62 -5.52
N LEU A 274 -8.03 -12.51 -4.81
CA LEU A 274 -6.67 -12.27 -4.37
C LEU A 274 -5.69 -12.62 -5.49
N VAL A 275 -4.73 -11.75 -5.74
CA VAL A 275 -3.56 -12.00 -6.57
C VAL A 275 -2.34 -11.90 -5.69
N VAL A 276 -1.55 -12.96 -5.65
CA VAL A 276 -0.24 -12.99 -4.98
C VAL A 276 0.84 -13.05 -6.04
N TYR A 277 1.91 -12.29 -5.86
CA TYR A 277 2.90 -12.12 -6.91
C TYR A 277 4.30 -11.92 -6.37
N ASP A 278 5.25 -12.28 -7.21
CA ASP A 278 6.67 -11.99 -7.05
C ASP A 278 7.12 -11.21 -8.29
N ALA A 279 7.48 -9.94 -8.08
CA ALA A 279 7.80 -9.04 -9.18
C ALA A 279 9.18 -9.36 -9.75
N ALA A 280 9.30 -9.32 -11.08
CA ALA A 280 10.56 -9.57 -11.77
C ALA A 280 11.68 -8.61 -11.30
N ASP A 281 12.91 -9.13 -11.22
CA ASP A 281 14.12 -8.38 -10.87
C ASP A 281 14.11 -7.74 -9.47
N THR A 282 13.29 -8.28 -8.54
CA THR A 282 13.33 -7.89 -7.12
C THR A 282 14.23 -8.82 -6.31
N ILE A 283 14.34 -8.60 -5.00
CA ILE A 283 15.09 -9.53 -4.14
C ILE A 283 14.25 -10.79 -4.01
N ASP A 284 14.63 -11.78 -4.79
CA ASP A 284 14.11 -13.15 -4.87
C ASP A 284 14.20 -13.83 -3.49
N ALA A 285 13.24 -13.51 -2.63
CA ALA A 285 13.13 -14.05 -1.28
C ALA A 285 11.64 -14.34 -1.00
N PRO A 286 11.29 -15.54 -0.52
CA PRO A 286 9.90 -15.95 -0.23
C PRO A 286 9.12 -15.04 0.74
N LEU A 287 9.77 -14.02 1.29
CA LEU A 287 9.29 -13.11 2.32
C LEU A 287 8.97 -11.72 1.78
N TYR A 288 9.20 -11.48 0.49
CA TYR A 288 8.90 -10.23 -0.18
C TYR A 288 7.95 -10.48 -1.33
N GLN A 289 6.75 -10.92 -1.00
CA GLN A 289 5.69 -11.11 -1.99
C GLN A 289 4.70 -9.98 -1.91
N GLY A 290 4.25 -9.54 -3.08
CA GLY A 290 3.15 -8.60 -3.21
C GLY A 290 1.82 -9.33 -3.18
N ALA A 291 0.79 -8.63 -2.71
CA ALA A 291 -0.56 -9.13 -2.70
C ALA A 291 -1.56 -8.00 -2.93
N VAL A 292 -2.56 -8.27 -3.77
CA VAL A 292 -3.68 -7.36 -4.01
C VAL A 292 -4.99 -8.13 -4.07
N ALA A 293 -6.03 -7.59 -3.44
CA ALA A 293 -7.39 -8.07 -3.59
C ALA A 293 -8.21 -7.12 -4.47
N LEU A 294 -8.92 -7.69 -5.44
CA LEU A 294 -9.86 -6.97 -6.30
C LEU A 294 -11.27 -7.31 -5.84
N HIS A 295 -12.00 -6.30 -5.38
CA HIS A 295 -13.34 -6.45 -4.84
C HIS A 295 -14.35 -6.73 -5.95
N GLY A 296 -15.23 -7.70 -5.73
CA GLY A 296 -16.28 -8.05 -6.70
C GLY A 296 -15.81 -8.72 -7.99
N ILE A 297 -14.50 -8.96 -8.13
CA ILE A 297 -13.90 -9.74 -9.22
C ILE A 297 -13.64 -11.15 -8.70
N THR A 298 -13.93 -12.17 -9.50
CA THR A 298 -13.73 -13.58 -9.08
C THR A 298 -12.94 -14.42 -10.09
N ASP A 299 -12.63 -13.86 -11.27
CA ASP A 299 -11.87 -14.52 -12.32
C ASP A 299 -10.75 -13.60 -12.80
N ALA A 300 -9.50 -14.04 -12.61
CA ALA A 300 -8.31 -13.31 -13.04
C ALA A 300 -8.27 -13.05 -14.55
N ASN A 301 -9.01 -13.80 -15.37
CA ASN A 301 -9.09 -13.53 -16.82
C ASN A 301 -9.88 -12.25 -17.16
N GLN A 302 -10.60 -11.69 -16.18
CA GLN A 302 -11.29 -10.41 -16.32
C GLN A 302 -10.35 -9.21 -16.10
N VAL A 303 -9.15 -9.47 -15.55
CA VAL A 303 -8.19 -8.44 -15.17
C VAL A 303 -7.11 -8.32 -16.24
N LEU A 304 -6.85 -7.09 -16.68
CA LEU A 304 -5.75 -6.79 -17.58
C LEU A 304 -4.45 -6.58 -16.78
N PHE A 305 -3.71 -7.66 -16.54
CA PHE A 305 -2.38 -7.58 -15.97
C PHE A 305 -1.37 -7.04 -16.99
N ALA A 306 -0.49 -6.16 -16.51
CA ALA A 306 0.62 -5.57 -17.28
C ALA A 306 1.97 -5.97 -16.69
#